data_AF-A0AAW5LTM6-F1
#
_entry.id   AF-A0AAW5LTM6-F1
#
_cell.length_a   1.000
_cell.length_b   1.000
_cell.length_c   1.000
_cell.angle_alpha   90.00
_cell.angle_beta   90.00
_cell.angle_gamma   90.00
#
_symmetry.space_group_name_H-M   'P 1'
#
loop_
_entity.id
_entity.type
_entity.pdbx_description
1 polymer ?
#
loop_
_entity_poly.entity_id
_entity_poly.type
_entity_poly.pdbx_seq_one_letter_code
_entity_poly.pdbx_strand_id
1 'polypeptide(L)'
;MLIEVETIEEYMAALPENRKEAVKRLHQVIVEQLPAGFEVGILGGMINYYVPLTALMVIIAHQESPCLSLPWHHKRHTSPSTIWESIWTKN
;
A
#
# COMPACT_ATOMS: atom_id res chain seq x y z
N MET A 1 15.94 -1.96 -20.81
CA MET A 1 17.33 -1.64 -20.41
C MET A 1 17.38 -1.81 -18.91
N LEU A 2 18.07 -2.85 -18.43
CA LEU A 2 18.34 -3.02 -17.00
C LEU A 2 19.63 -2.26 -16.71
N ILE A 3 19.65 -1.49 -15.63
CA ILE A 3 20.82 -0.76 -15.19
C ILE A 3 21.41 -1.54 -14.02
N GLU A 4 22.61 -2.09 -14.18
CA GLU A 4 23.28 -2.83 -13.10
C GLU A 4 23.86 -1.83 -12.10
N VAL A 5 23.10 -1.58 -11.03
CA VAL A 5 23.46 -0.68 -9.93
C VAL A 5 22.98 -1.27 -8.61
N GLU A 6 23.66 -0.94 -7.53
CA GLU A 6 23.32 -1.44 -6.18
C GLU A 6 22.72 -0.33 -5.30
N THR A 7 22.95 0.94 -5.67
CA THR A 7 22.51 2.11 -4.89
C THR A 7 21.63 3.07 -5.69
N ILE A 8 20.86 3.89 -4.96
CA ILE A 8 19.98 4.90 -5.57
C ILE A 8 20.83 6.00 -6.23
N GLU A 9 21.97 6.34 -5.63
CA GLU A 9 22.91 7.33 -6.16
C GLU A 9 23.47 6.89 -7.52
N GLU A 10 23.90 5.63 -7.62
CA GLU A 10 24.35 5.03 -8.88
C GLU A 10 23.23 5.00 -9.92
N TYR A 11 22.02 4.65 -9.51
CA TYR A 11 20.84 4.67 -10.40
C TYR A 11 20.60 6.08 -10.96
N MET A 12 20.66 7.11 -10.13
CA MET A 12 20.49 8.51 -10.55
C MET A 12 21.62 8.98 -11.47
N ALA A 13 22.85 8.51 -11.25
CA ALA A 13 24.01 8.82 -12.09
C ALA A 13 23.92 8.14 -13.47
N ALA A 14 23.39 6.92 -13.53
CA ALA A 14 23.26 6.14 -14.76
C ALA A 14 22.14 6.62 -15.70
N LEU A 15 21.21 7.44 -15.21
CA LEU A 15 20.14 8.00 -16.03
C LEU A 15 20.67 9.04 -17.03
N PRO A 16 20.10 9.12 -18.25
CA PRO A 16 20.40 10.19 -19.18
C PRO A 16 19.91 11.55 -18.63
N GLU A 17 20.62 12.62 -18.95
CA GLU A 17 20.44 13.95 -18.34
C GLU A 17 19.01 14.48 -18.44
N ASN A 18 18.34 14.21 -19.58
CA ASN A 18 16.96 14.60 -19.82
C ASN A 18 15.92 13.95 -18.89
N ARG A 19 16.28 12.85 -18.20
CA ARG A 19 15.38 12.10 -17.32
C ARG A 19 15.73 12.25 -15.84
N LYS A 20 16.95 12.67 -15.50
CA LYS A 20 17.40 12.82 -14.11
C LYS A 20 16.47 13.71 -13.30
N GLU A 21 16.10 14.87 -13.83
CA GLU A 21 15.27 15.82 -13.10
C GLU A 21 13.86 15.27 -12.81
N ALA A 22 13.23 14.63 -13.80
CA ALA A 22 11.91 14.04 -13.64
C ALA A 22 11.91 12.89 -12.62
N VAL A 23 12.89 11.99 -12.69
CA VAL A 23 13.02 10.86 -11.76
C VAL A 23 13.35 11.35 -10.35
N LYS A 24 14.21 12.36 -10.21
CA LYS A 24 14.54 12.96 -8.92
C LYS A 24 13.31 13.54 -8.23
N ARG A 25 12.51 14.34 -8.95
CA ARG A 25 11.26 14.91 -8.41
C ARG A 25 10.28 13.82 -8.00
N LEU A 26 10.11 12.79 -8.84
CA LEU A 26 9.22 11.67 -8.55
C LEU A 26 9.68 10.89 -7.31
N HIS A 27 10.98 10.59 -7.19
CA HIS A 27 11.55 9.94 -6.03
C HIS A 27 11.34 10.76 -4.74
N GLN A 28 11.55 12.07 -4.79
CA GLN A 28 11.30 12.97 -3.65
C GLN A 28 9.85 12.93 -3.19
N VAL A 29 8.89 13.09 -4.12
CA VAL A 29 7.46 13.05 -3.79
C VAL A 29 7.06 11.71 -3.16
N ILE A 30 7.58 10.60 -3.69
CA ILE A 30 7.28 9.28 -3.12
C ILE A 30 7.81 9.19 -1.69
N VAL A 31 9.07 9.55 -1.45
CA VAL A 31 9.68 9.48 -0.11
C VAL A 31 8.96 10.39 0.89
N GLU A 32 8.55 11.60 0.47
CA GLU A 32 7.80 12.53 1.32
C GLU A 32 6.40 12.03 1.69
N GLN A 33 5.77 11.25 0.80
CA GLN A 33 4.43 10.70 1.02
C GLN A 33 4.46 9.27 1.61
N LEU A 34 5.64 8.64 1.68
CA LEU A 34 5.75 7.26 2.13
C LEU A 34 5.57 7.18 3.65
N PRO A 35 4.62 6.37 4.16
CA PRO A 35 4.45 6.16 5.59
C PRO A 35 5.71 5.54 6.22
N ALA A 36 5.86 5.67 7.54
CA ALA A 36 6.93 5.01 8.26
C ALA A 36 6.83 3.47 8.10
N GLY A 37 7.98 2.80 7.96
CA GLY A 37 8.08 1.34 7.81
C GLY A 37 8.26 0.85 6.37
N PHE A 38 8.38 1.76 5.40
CA PHE A 38 8.85 1.43 4.06
C PHE A 38 10.37 1.61 3.94
N GLU A 39 10.99 0.75 3.15
CA GLU A 39 12.39 0.82 2.77
C GLU A 39 12.51 1.09 1.27
N VAL A 40 13.59 1.75 0.87
CA VAL A 40 13.90 2.02 -0.52
C VAL A 40 15.20 1.31 -0.88
N GLY A 41 15.22 0.63 -2.02
CA GLY A 41 16.40 -0.07 -2.50
C GLY A 41 16.38 -0.31 -4.00
N ILE A 42 17.46 -0.91 -4.50
CA ILE A 42 17.54 -1.35 -5.89
C ILE A 42 17.22 -2.84 -5.99
N LEU A 43 16.25 -3.18 -6.83
CA LEU A 43 15.89 -4.55 -7.18
C LEU A 43 15.71 -4.63 -8.69
N GLY A 44 16.37 -5.60 -9.32
CA GLY A 44 16.31 -5.77 -10.78
C GLY A 44 16.75 -4.54 -11.56
N GLY A 45 17.71 -3.76 -11.03
CA GLY A 45 18.23 -2.56 -11.68
C GLY A 45 17.26 -1.38 -11.73
N MET A 46 16.28 -1.31 -10.82
CA MET A 46 15.33 -0.21 -10.68
C MET A 46 15.11 0.16 -9.21
N ILE A 47 14.74 1.43 -8.95
CA ILE A 47 14.32 1.87 -7.62
C ILE A 47 13.02 1.17 -7.25
N ASN A 48 13.02 0.53 -6.10
CA ASN A 48 11.86 -0.14 -5.51
C ASN A 48 11.60 0.43 -4.11
N TYR A 49 10.32 0.53 -3.79
CA TYR A 49 9.83 0.92 -2.46
C TYR A 49 9.08 -0.29 -1.91
N TYR A 50 9.59 -0.89 -0.83
CA TYR A 50 9.05 -2.14 -0.32
C TYR A 50 8.87 -2.08 1.20
N VAL A 51 7.95 -2.90 1.69
CA VAL A 51 7.73 -3.09 3.12
C VAL A 51 8.49 -4.35 3.53
N PRO A 52 9.44 -4.27 4.48
CA PRO A 52 10.11 -5.46 4.98
C PRO A 52 9.07 -6.37 5.63
N LEU A 53 9.20 -7.68 5.40
CA LEU A 53 8.23 -8.68 5.86
C LEU A 53 7.99 -8.62 7.38
N THR A 54 9.00 -8.19 8.14
CA THR A 54 8.94 -7.95 9.59
C THR A 54 8.00 -6.81 9.97
N ALA A 55 7.99 -5.71 9.21
CA ALA A 55 7.08 -4.58 9.43
C ALA A 55 5.65 -4.92 8.97
N LEU A 56 5.50 -5.76 7.94
CA LEU A 56 4.20 -6.25 7.49
C LEU A 56 3.44 -6.95 8.64
N MET A 57 4.15 -7.69 9.50
CA MET A 57 3.59 -8.39 10.66
C MET A 57 3.01 -7.42 11.71
N VAL A 58 3.59 -6.22 11.85
CA VAL A 58 3.14 -5.17 12.79
C VAL A 58 1.94 -4.40 12.23
N ILE A 59 1.90 -4.14 10.91
CA ILE A 59 0.79 -3.46 10.25
C ILE A 59 -0.47 -4.34 10.26
N ILE A 60 -0.33 -5.63 9.94
CA ILE A 60 -1.46 -6.58 10.00
C ILE A 60 -2.01 -6.68 11.43
N ALA A 61 -1.14 -6.71 12.45
CA ALA A 61 -1.55 -6.70 13.83
C ALA A 61 -2.31 -5.42 14.26
N HIS A 62 -2.02 -4.26 13.66
CA HIS A 62 -2.78 -3.02 13.91
C HIS A 62 -4.10 -2.94 13.13
N GLN A 63 -4.18 -3.57 11.95
CA GLN A 63 -5.41 -3.63 11.16
C GLN A 63 -6.48 -4.50 11.82
N GLU A 64 -6.07 -5.47 12.63
CA GLU A 64 -6.92 -6.16 13.59
C GLU A 64 -7.12 -5.34 14.87
N SER A 65 -7.56 -4.09 14.75
CA SER A 65 -8.25 -3.45 15.86
C SER A 65 -9.63 -4.11 15.96
N PRO A 66 -9.92 -4.95 16.98
CA PRO A 66 -11.21 -5.59 17.08
C PRO A 66 -12.24 -4.50 17.34
N CYS A 67 -13.31 -4.48 16.56
CA CYS A 67 -14.55 -3.83 16.97
C CYS A 67 -15.01 -4.47 18.29
N LEU A 68 -14.50 -4.02 19.42
CA LEU A 68 -14.98 -4.47 20.72
C LEU A 68 -14.92 -3.35 21.75
N SER A 69 -16.05 -2.65 21.88
CA SER A 69 -16.78 -2.71 23.15
C SER A 69 -18.16 -2.05 23.01
N LEU A 70 -19.21 -2.88 22.88
CA LEU A 70 -20.47 -2.65 23.60
C LEU A 70 -21.00 -3.99 24.10
N PRO A 71 -21.35 -4.13 25.39
CA PRO A 71 -21.82 -5.38 25.98
C PRO A 71 -23.34 -5.40 25.95
N TRP A 72 -23.97 -5.89 24.88
CA TRP A 72 -25.42 -6.15 24.91
C TRP A 72 -25.75 -7.48 24.22
N HIS A 73 -25.88 -8.50 25.07
CA HIS A 73 -26.72 -9.66 24.82
C HIS A 73 -28.14 -9.19 24.45
N HIS A 74 -28.58 -9.37 23.19
CA HIS A 74 -29.92 -9.92 22.89
C HIS A 74 -30.13 -10.26 21.41
N LYS A 75 -30.59 -11.50 21.20
CA LYS A 75 -31.37 -12.02 20.05
C LYS A 75 -30.74 -12.04 18.65
N ARG A 76 -30.21 -13.21 18.30
CA ARG A 76 -30.18 -13.72 16.92
C ARG A 76 -31.58 -14.26 16.56
N HIS A 77 -32.30 -13.59 15.66
CA HIS A 77 -33.31 -14.10 14.70
C HIS A 77 -33.55 -12.92 13.74
N THR A 78 -33.29 -12.96 12.43
CA THR A 78 -34.00 -13.76 11.41
C THR A 78 -33.21 -13.86 10.09
N SER A 79 -33.51 -14.93 9.34
CA SER A 79 -33.03 -15.35 8.00
C SER A 79 -32.85 -14.27 6.92
N PRO A 80 -31.88 -14.39 5.99
CA PRO A 80 -31.51 -13.37 5.00
C PRO A 80 -32.29 -13.42 3.66
N SER A 81 -33.61 -13.59 3.65
CA SER A 81 -34.38 -13.77 2.40
C SER A 81 -35.35 -12.63 2.04
N THR A 82 -35.22 -11.40 2.53
CA THR A 82 -36.26 -10.37 2.26
C THR A 82 -35.76 -8.95 2.03
N ILE A 83 -34.56 -8.75 1.47
CA ILE A 83 -34.10 -7.40 1.06
C ILE A 83 -33.82 -7.28 -0.45
N TRP A 84 -33.76 -8.38 -1.20
CA TRP A 84 -33.42 -8.39 -2.63
C TRP A 84 -34.58 -8.16 -3.62
N GLU A 85 -35.85 -8.15 -3.20
CA GLU A 85 -37.00 -7.98 -4.13
C GLU A 85 -37.51 -6.54 -4.29
N SER A 86 -36.95 -5.55 -3.57
CA SER A 86 -37.47 -4.16 -3.62
C SER A 86 -36.90 -3.27 -4.75
N ILE A 87 -36.01 -3.80 -5.59
CA ILE A 87 -35.28 -3.02 -6.61
C ILE A 87 -35.84 -3.21 -8.05
N TRP A 88 -36.74 -4.18 -8.30
CA TRP A 88 -37.18 -4.52 -9.67
C TRP A 88 -38.69 -4.34 -9.98
N THR A 89 -39.45 -3.53 -9.23
CA THR A 89 -40.88 -3.26 -9.52
C THR A 89 -41.25 -1.77 -9.62
N LYS A 90 -40.35 -0.95 -10.18
CA LYS A 90 -40.72 0.38 -10.67
C LYS A 90 -40.14 0.61 -12.07
N ASN A 91 -40.87 0.12 -13.08
CA ASN A 91 -40.94 0.69 -14.42
C ASN A 91 -42.30 0.33 -15.02
#